data_AF-A0A8X7UTJ7-F1
#
_entry.id   AF-A0A8X7UTJ7-F1
#
_cell.length_a   1.000
_cell.length_b   1.000
_cell.length_c   1.000
_cell.angle_alpha   90.00
_cell.angle_beta   90.00
_cell.angle_gamma   90.00
#
_symmetry.space_group_name_H-M   'P 1'
#
loop_
_entity.id
_entity.type
_entity.pdbx_description
1 polymer ?
#
loop_
_entity_poly.entity_id
_entity_poly.type
_entity_poly.pdbx_seq_one_letter_code
_entity_poly.pdbx_strand_id
1 'polypeptide(L)'
;MPPSSTQSLTVAAAKTLRNRIFSRSGSTSAGPSRWATPGHEERPKGYFMNRTPPPPGQSRKWEDWELPCYITSFLTIVILGVGLNAKPDLSIETWAHQKALERLEKERLAGDSSD
;
A
#
# COMPACT_ATOMS: atom_id res chain seq x y z
N MET A 1 -62.67 27.04 1.34
CA MET A 1 -61.29 27.58 1.27
C MET A 1 -60.31 26.40 1.36
N PRO A 2 -59.55 26.06 0.32
CA PRO A 2 -58.42 25.15 0.44
C PRO A 2 -57.12 25.93 0.74
N PRO A 3 -56.22 25.46 1.63
CA PRO A 3 -54.86 25.97 1.68
C PRO A 3 -54.03 25.33 0.54
N SER A 4 -53.46 26.18 -0.29
CA SER A 4 -52.47 25.85 -1.32
C SER A 4 -51.16 25.40 -0.66
N SER A 5 -50.94 24.08 -0.62
CA SER A 5 -49.67 23.47 -0.22
C SER A 5 -48.74 23.36 -1.43
N THR A 6 -47.85 24.33 -1.61
CA THR A 6 -46.70 24.26 -2.53
C THR A 6 -45.71 23.21 -2.03
N GLN A 7 -45.89 21.95 -2.43
CA GLN A 7 -44.91 20.90 -2.15
C GLN A 7 -43.81 20.89 -3.21
N SER A 8 -42.59 21.07 -2.73
CA SER A 8 -41.33 21.12 -3.46
C SER A 8 -41.10 19.83 -4.28
N LEU A 9 -41.28 19.92 -5.60
CA LEU A 9 -41.13 18.84 -6.57
C LEU A 9 -39.66 18.41 -6.84
N THR A 10 -38.73 18.66 -5.92
CA THR A 10 -37.29 18.38 -6.14
C THR A 10 -36.74 17.22 -5.31
N VAL A 11 -37.48 16.68 -4.34
CA VAL A 11 -36.94 15.67 -3.40
C VAL A 11 -37.32 14.21 -3.75
N ALA A 12 -38.32 13.99 -4.61
CA ALA A 12 -38.80 12.64 -4.92
C ALA A 12 -37.86 11.84 -5.87
N ALA A 13 -37.19 12.51 -6.82
CA ALA A 13 -36.37 11.84 -7.83
C ALA A 13 -35.02 11.30 -7.29
N ALA A 14 -34.52 11.83 -6.17
CA ALA A 14 -33.23 11.44 -5.58
C ALA A 14 -33.28 10.17 -4.71
N LYS A 15 -34.47 9.65 -4.42
CA LYS A 15 -34.65 8.43 -3.61
C LYS A 15 -34.68 7.16 -4.45
N THR A 16 -35.18 7.23 -5.69
CA THR A 16 -35.29 6.06 -6.58
C THR A 16 -33.97 5.70 -7.26
N LEU A 17 -33.10 6.68 -7.52
CA LEU A 17 -31.81 6.42 -8.17
C LEU A 17 -30.77 5.79 -7.22
N ARG A 18 -30.81 6.12 -5.93
CA ARG A 18 -29.89 5.54 -4.92
C ARG A 18 -30.14 4.05 -4.67
N ASN A 19 -31.40 3.62 -4.65
CA ASN A 19 -31.71 2.19 -4.46
C ASN A 19 -31.18 1.31 -5.61
N ARG A 20 -31.12 1.82 -6.85
CA ARG A 20 -30.64 1.04 -7.99
C ARG A 20 -29.13 0.75 -7.98
N ILE A 21 -28.34 1.65 -7.40
CA ILE A 21 -26.87 1.50 -7.37
C ILE A 21 -26.47 0.46 -6.32
N PHE A 22 -27.13 0.43 -5.16
CA PHE A 22 -26.86 -0.58 -4.13
C PHE A 22 -27.46 -1.96 -4.42
N SER A 23 -28.50 -2.05 -5.27
CA SER A 23 -29.12 -3.34 -5.63
C SER A 23 -28.28 -4.19 -6.58
N ARG A 24 -27.24 -3.63 -7.22
CA ARG A 24 -26.45 -4.34 -8.24
C ARG A 24 -25.14 -4.94 -7.72
N SER A 25 -24.82 -4.72 -6.44
CA SER A 25 -23.55 -5.14 -5.84
C SER A 25 -23.69 -5.99 -4.58
N GLY A 26 -24.83 -6.66 -4.39
CA GLY A 26 -25.00 -7.67 -3.34
C GLY A 26 -25.81 -8.82 -3.90
N SER A 27 -25.24 -10.03 -3.91
CA SER A 27 -25.95 -11.24 -4.31
C SER A 27 -27.17 -11.43 -3.39
N THR A 28 -28.37 -11.16 -3.90
CA THR A 28 -29.63 -11.49 -3.23
C THR A 28 -30.10 -12.91 -3.53
N SER A 29 -29.28 -13.72 -4.21
CA SER A 29 -29.56 -15.12 -4.47
C SER A 29 -28.70 -15.99 -3.57
N ALA A 30 -29.33 -17.02 -2.99
CA ALA A 30 -28.70 -18.12 -2.28
C ALA A 30 -27.89 -19.03 -3.23
N GLY A 31 -26.96 -18.42 -3.99
CA GLY A 31 -26.10 -19.10 -4.96
C GLY A 31 -24.67 -18.55 -4.87
N PRO A 32 -23.67 -19.33 -5.34
CA PRO A 32 -22.27 -18.94 -5.25
C PRO A 32 -22.03 -17.63 -6.00
N SER A 33 -21.34 -16.69 -5.33
CA SER A 33 -21.03 -15.39 -5.94
C SER A 33 -20.04 -15.58 -7.09
N ARG A 34 -20.18 -14.79 -8.17
CA ARG A 34 -19.28 -14.85 -9.33
C ARG A 34 -17.80 -14.57 -9.02
N TRP A 35 -17.53 -14.04 -7.83
CA TRP A 35 -16.19 -13.70 -7.32
C TRP A 35 -15.74 -14.65 -6.20
N ALA A 36 -16.60 -15.56 -5.75
CA ALA A 36 -16.23 -16.60 -4.80
C ALA A 36 -15.85 -17.86 -5.56
N THR A 37 -14.63 -18.31 -5.34
CA THR A 37 -14.25 -19.69 -5.65
C THR A 37 -14.88 -20.62 -4.63
N PRO A 38 -15.43 -21.78 -5.06
CA PRO A 38 -15.80 -22.84 -4.13
C PRO A 38 -14.54 -23.26 -3.35
N GLY A 39 -14.46 -22.83 -2.10
CA GLY A 39 -13.38 -23.24 -1.19
C GLY A 39 -13.63 -24.64 -0.65
N HIS A 40 -12.76 -25.08 0.27
CA HIS A 40 -12.93 -26.36 0.99
C HIS A 40 -14.12 -26.40 1.96
N GLU A 41 -15.01 -25.42 1.92
CA GLU A 41 -16.12 -25.30 2.87
C GLU A 41 -17.46 -25.29 2.14
N GLU A 42 -18.34 -26.21 2.53
CA GLU A 42 -19.69 -26.36 1.97
C GLU A 42 -20.66 -25.26 2.41
N ARG A 43 -20.45 -24.64 3.59
CA ARG A 43 -21.35 -23.63 4.18
C ARG A 43 -20.58 -22.53 4.93
N PRO A 44 -21.05 -21.27 4.90
CA PRO A 44 -20.42 -20.16 5.64
C PRO A 44 -20.59 -20.35 7.15
N LYS A 45 -19.47 -20.49 7.88
CA LYS A 45 -19.46 -20.87 9.31
C LYS A 45 -19.70 -19.71 10.30
N GLY A 46 -19.95 -18.49 9.82
CA GLY A 46 -20.25 -17.33 10.68
C GLY A 46 -19.09 -16.83 11.54
N TYR A 47 -17.90 -17.42 11.44
CA TYR A 47 -16.69 -17.00 12.14
C TYR A 47 -15.94 -15.92 11.35
N PHE A 48 -15.24 -15.03 12.07
CA PHE A 48 -14.34 -14.06 11.48
C PHE A 48 -13.30 -14.79 10.62
N MET A 49 -13.31 -14.54 9.30
CA MET A 49 -12.42 -15.17 8.31
C MET A 49 -12.55 -16.70 8.19
N ASN A 50 -13.72 -17.27 8.50
CA ASN A 50 -14.00 -18.72 8.45
C ASN A 50 -13.06 -19.58 9.33
N ARG A 51 -12.29 -18.97 10.23
CA ARG A 51 -11.44 -19.68 11.18
C ARG A 51 -12.16 -19.75 12.51
N THR A 52 -12.24 -20.95 13.07
CA THR A 52 -12.67 -21.10 14.46
C THR A 52 -11.70 -20.33 15.35
N PRO A 53 -12.18 -19.46 16.25
CA PRO A 53 -11.31 -18.79 17.20
C PRO A 53 -10.55 -19.86 18.00
N PRO A 54 -9.23 -19.69 18.20
CA PRO A 54 -8.50 -20.60 19.07
C PRO A 54 -9.12 -20.57 20.47
N PRO A 55 -9.07 -21.70 21.21
CA PRO A 55 -9.55 -21.73 22.59
C PRO A 55 -8.86 -20.64 23.42
N PRO A 56 -9.57 -20.06 24.41
CA PRO A 56 -9.04 -18.96 25.21
C PRO A 56 -7.72 -19.38 25.86
N GLY A 57 -6.66 -18.63 25.57
CA GLY A 57 -5.31 -18.90 26.05
C GLY A 57 -4.35 -19.51 25.02
N GLN A 58 -4.82 -19.87 23.83
CA GLN A 58 -3.94 -20.36 22.75
C GLN A 58 -3.66 -19.26 21.72
N SER A 59 -2.37 -18.93 21.53
CA SER A 59 -1.94 -18.02 20.48
C SER A 59 -2.00 -18.70 19.10
N ARG A 60 -2.20 -17.89 18.05
CA ARG A 60 -2.17 -18.37 16.67
C ARG A 60 -0.78 -18.97 16.39
N LYS A 61 -0.74 -20.24 15.97
CA LYS A 61 0.48 -20.88 15.48
C LYS A 61 0.95 -20.17 14.20
N TRP A 62 2.25 -19.99 14.08
CA TRP A 62 2.85 -19.55 12.82
C TRP A 62 2.55 -20.58 11.74
N GLU A 63 2.18 -20.10 10.56
CA GLU A 63 2.06 -20.96 9.38
C GLU A 63 3.41 -21.02 8.66
N ASP A 64 3.76 -22.16 8.05
CA ASP A 64 5.10 -22.39 7.49
C ASP A 64 5.47 -21.43 6.34
N TRP A 65 4.49 -20.73 5.77
CA TRP A 65 4.70 -19.69 4.75
C TRP A 65 5.01 -18.31 5.34
N GLU A 66 4.64 -18.06 6.60
CA GLU A 66 4.86 -16.78 7.27
C GLU A 66 6.38 -16.57 7.45
N LEU A 67 7.12 -17.63 7.78
CA LEU A 67 8.56 -17.59 8.01
C LEU A 67 9.35 -17.14 6.76
N PRO A 68 9.20 -17.78 5.58
CA PRO A 68 9.86 -17.32 4.36
C PRO A 68 9.43 -15.91 3.93
N CYS A 69 8.15 -15.56 4.08
CA CYS A 69 7.62 -14.25 3.72
C CYS A 69 8.22 -13.12 4.58
N TYR A 70 8.34 -13.34 5.90
CA TYR A 70 8.95 -12.36 6.79
C TYR A 70 10.44 -12.21 6.56
N ILE A 71 11.16 -13.31 6.33
CA ILE A 71 12.59 -13.24 6.03
C ILE A 71 12.84 -12.44 4.75
N THR A 72 12.11 -12.74 3.69
CA THR A 72 12.29 -12.07 2.39
C THR A 72 11.90 -10.61 2.43
N SER A 73 10.76 -10.26 3.05
CA SER A 73 10.34 -8.86 3.20
C SER A 73 11.29 -8.07 4.11
N PHE A 74 11.84 -8.68 5.16
CA PHE A 74 12.85 -8.04 5.98
C PHE A 74 14.15 -7.82 5.19
N LEU A 75 14.61 -8.83 4.46
CA LEU A 75 15.81 -8.73 3.63
C LEU A 75 15.68 -7.62 2.58
N THR A 76 14.52 -7.48 1.92
CA THR A 76 14.32 -6.41 0.93
C THR A 76 14.35 -5.03 1.57
N ILE A 77 13.73 -4.85 2.75
CA ILE A 77 13.78 -3.59 3.48
C ILE A 77 15.21 -3.28 3.94
N VAL A 78 15.97 -4.29 4.38
CA VAL A 78 17.37 -4.11 4.78
C VAL A 78 18.25 -3.77 3.59
N ILE A 79 18.12 -4.49 2.46
CA ILE A 79 18.86 -4.19 1.23
C ILE A 79 18.49 -2.80 0.71
N LEU A 80 17.23 -2.38 0.81
CA LEU A 80 16.83 -1.04 0.41
C LEU A 80 17.34 0.01 1.39
N GLY A 81 17.19 -0.19 2.69
CA GLY A 81 17.62 0.76 3.72
C GLY A 81 19.15 0.91 3.77
N VAL A 82 19.86 -0.21 3.87
CA VAL A 82 21.33 -0.24 3.86
C VAL A 82 21.85 0.05 2.46
N GLY A 83 21.25 -0.44 1.38
CA GLY A 83 21.72 -0.18 0.02
C GLY A 83 21.48 1.25 -0.45
N LEU A 84 20.43 1.93 0.03
CA LEU A 84 20.28 3.37 -0.17
C LEU A 84 21.21 4.19 0.71
N ASN A 85 21.48 3.74 1.94
CA ASN A 85 22.41 4.41 2.86
C ASN A 85 23.87 4.23 2.44
N ALA A 86 24.21 3.05 1.94
CA ALA A 86 25.49 2.70 1.36
C ALA A 86 25.57 3.07 -0.12
N LYS A 87 24.67 3.93 -0.65
CA LYS A 87 24.96 4.65 -1.88
C LYS A 87 26.24 5.44 -1.60
N PRO A 88 27.41 4.97 -2.08
CA PRO A 88 28.60 5.78 -1.96
C PRO A 88 28.35 7.01 -2.83
N ASP A 89 28.81 8.19 -2.43
CA ASP A 89 28.56 9.45 -3.12
C ASP A 89 29.07 9.40 -4.58
N LEU A 90 28.25 8.83 -5.46
CA LEU A 90 28.33 8.85 -6.92
C LEU A 90 27.70 10.15 -7.47
N SER A 91 27.58 11.17 -6.62
CA SER A 91 27.17 12.50 -7.04
C SER A 91 28.29 13.08 -7.89
N ILE A 92 27.95 13.58 -9.08
CA ILE A 92 28.90 14.26 -9.97
C ILE A 92 29.59 15.45 -9.27
N GLU A 93 28.96 15.96 -8.21
CA GLU A 93 29.44 17.06 -7.38
C GLU A 93 30.74 16.71 -6.62
N THR A 94 30.90 15.46 -6.15
CA THR A 94 32.14 15.05 -5.45
C THR A 94 33.31 14.99 -6.42
N TRP A 95 33.09 14.51 -7.64
CA TRP A 95 34.08 14.53 -8.71
C TRP A 95 34.42 15.97 -9.12
N ALA A 96 33.42 16.82 -9.27
CA ALA A 96 33.63 18.23 -9.62
C ALA A 96 34.43 18.97 -8.54
N HIS A 97 34.15 18.72 -7.26
CA HIS A 97 34.88 19.32 -6.14
C HIS A 97 36.34 18.85 -6.08
N GLN A 98 36.59 17.55 -6.23
CA GLN A 98 37.96 17.03 -6.33
C GLN A 98 38.71 17.61 -7.53
N LYS A 99 38.04 17.74 -8.68
CA LYS A 99 38.64 18.31 -9.88
C LYS A 99 38.93 19.81 -9.74
N ALA A 100 38.09 20.55 -9.01
CA ALA A 100 38.33 21.96 -8.70
C ALA A 100 39.57 22.14 -7.81
N LEU A 101 39.73 21.31 -6.78
CA LEU A 101 40.91 21.32 -5.91
C LEU A 101 42.19 21.00 -6.68
N GLU A 102 42.16 20.00 -7.57
CA GLU A 102 43.31 19.63 -8.39
C GLU A 102 43.78 20.78 -9.32
N ARG A 103 42.84 21.64 -9.78
CA ARG A 103 43.19 22.83 -10.58
C ARG A 103 43.83 23.92 -9.73
N LEU A 104 43.26 24.19 -8.56
CA LEU A 104 43.81 25.16 -7.59
C LEU A 104 45.23 24.78 -7.16
N GLU A 105 45.49 23.50 -6.93
CA GLU A 105 46.80 23.04 -6.49
C GLU A 105 47.86 23.15 -7.61
N LYS A 106 47.47 22.90 -8.87
CA LYS A 106 48.33 23.12 -10.05
C LYS A 106 48.65 24.60 -10.27
N GLU A 107 47.67 25.48 -10.10
CA GLU A 107 47.88 26.93 -10.18
C GLU A 107 48.80 27.43 -9.06
N ARG A 108 48.63 26.92 -7.83
CA ARG A 108 49.50 27.23 -6.70
C ARG A 108 50.95 26.77 -6.96
N LEU A 109 51.15 25.54 -7.40
CA LEU A 109 52.49 24.99 -7.70
C LEU A 109 53.16 25.73 -8.87
N ALA A 110 52.39 26.13 -9.88
CA ALA A 110 52.91 26.91 -10.99
C ALA A 110 53.34 28.32 -10.55
N GLY A 111 52.57 28.96 -9.67
CA GLY A 111 52.91 30.26 -9.06
C GLY A 111 54.17 30.20 -8.19
N ASP A 112 54.28 29.17 -7.34
CA ASP A 112 55.44 28.97 -6.43
C ASP A 112 56.74 28.63 -7.17
N SER A 113 56.65 28.13 -8.41
CA SER A 113 57.82 27.83 -9.26
C SER A 113 58.33 29.01 -10.11
N SER A 114 57.58 30.12 -10.14
CA SER A 114 57.88 31.29 -11.01
C SER A 114 58.47 32.49 -10.25
N ASP A 115 58.67 32.39 -8.93
CA ASP A 115 59.44 33.31 -8.08
C ASP A 115 60.81 32.70 -7.70
#